data_AF-A0A7S2EIP3-F1
#
_entry.id   AF-A0A7S2EIP3-F1
#
_cell.length_a   1.000
_cell.length_b   1.000
_cell.length_c   1.000
_cell.angle_alpha   90.00
_cell.angle_beta   90.00
_cell.angle_gamma   90.00
#
_symmetry.space_group_name_H-M   'P 1'
#
loop_
_entity.id
_entity.type
_entity.pdbx_description
1 polymer ?
#
loop_
_entity_poly.entity_id
_entity_poly.type
_entity_poly.pdbx_seq_one_letter_code
_entity_poly.pdbx_strand_id
1 'polypeptide(L)'
;MTETTSEKGSEAAAAMEAIQQFLASDRNKMLVGTIILGFVIMLILQLSKPPKKIDVNSFESLIEDAADEQWAEEEEEETAAAAVPVAAAAAAPTQTKPEKKEELPKPKKVKVNEGPFKIGDRVVLKNLVSAKHLNGRHGVIADVWNKKTERYPVDLDLFDPKPKNNKNNAQNGKTTTGTVAVKSCNIQKEGDVPADLFRAPITEQGCLEEAHARAISFVFSSLRNSVATSLRNEKDPNKVAHFGWMFWTNGPPSGPPVNGTLPKGPGVYSTLSNFLAKDILLKTDIKTLNEQLNPTSPDNAYKLVQDAVMDPRAVGGWNVRCHGTFYIAGNTSEGTLLIPVNNTRAVYNVVGLRMPLGSQAFGKYPRPPKLNLTLVPWYGRIVHDPMIVTTSGTNQVELASPKVAAELKESVALAKEEGRILDRFYQLDVEGGSKEGLSIVPVPPMYPPGAGGPPGMMGPGGGPMMGPGGPMGPPGMMQRGPPPPPQDPATSEERSLIDNLMDFTPWPCGPQGQPTTPAAAWNFIRKGQTLEDNPDLEGVVVTANGQTLSPLKLSSIEPSTVDILKTLLSICVKMGQRPNIVGVDDQKCCLRLQFLLKDVQNLRVLGLNVTRKAKPTGEATQ
;
A
#
# COMPACT_ATOMS: atom_id res chain seq x y z
N MET A 1 -53.90 9.89 26.43
CA MET A 1 -52.70 9.93 25.57
C MET A 1 -52.86 11.08 24.58
N THR A 2 -52.52 12.29 25.01
CA THR A 2 -52.39 13.50 24.17
C THR A 2 -51.73 14.57 25.05
N GLU A 3 -50.42 14.76 24.89
CA GLU A 3 -49.65 15.98 25.22
C GLU A 3 -48.15 15.65 25.20
N THR A 4 -47.49 15.78 24.04
CA THR A 4 -46.01 15.92 23.93
C THR A 4 -45.54 16.54 22.59
N THR A 5 -46.42 17.17 21.80
CA THR A 5 -46.04 17.76 20.49
C THR A 5 -45.78 19.27 20.53
N SER A 6 -45.87 19.94 21.67
CA SER A 6 -45.79 21.41 21.75
C SER A 6 -44.36 21.99 21.89
N GLU A 7 -43.37 21.24 22.37
CA GLU A 7 -42.05 21.84 22.69
C GLU A 7 -41.11 21.98 21.48
N LYS A 8 -41.19 21.09 20.49
CA LYS A 8 -40.29 21.13 19.32
C LYS A 8 -40.59 22.25 18.32
N GLY A 9 -41.80 22.82 18.34
CA GLY A 9 -42.16 23.96 17.50
C GLY A 9 -41.50 25.28 17.96
N SER A 10 -41.24 25.40 19.26
CA SER A 10 -40.68 26.61 19.88
C SER A 10 -39.20 26.82 19.50
N GLU A 11 -38.39 25.77 19.52
CA GLU A 11 -36.95 25.87 19.23
C GLU A 11 -36.65 26.16 17.75
N ALA A 12 -37.46 25.60 16.83
CA ALA A 12 -37.30 25.85 15.39
C ALA A 12 -37.68 27.30 15.02
N ALA A 13 -38.70 27.87 15.69
CA ALA A 13 -39.09 29.26 15.51
C ALA A 13 -37.99 30.22 16.03
N ALA A 14 -37.42 29.94 17.20
CA ALA A 14 -36.33 30.73 17.78
C ALA A 14 -35.06 30.71 16.91
N ALA A 15 -34.73 29.56 16.30
CA ALA A 15 -33.59 29.46 15.38
C ALA A 15 -33.80 30.26 14.08
N MET A 16 -35.01 30.23 13.51
CA MET A 16 -35.36 31.02 12.33
C MET A 16 -35.35 32.52 12.61
N GLU A 17 -35.82 32.94 13.78
CA GLU A 17 -35.81 34.35 14.20
C GLU A 17 -34.38 34.86 14.43
N ALA A 18 -33.50 34.03 15.01
CA ALA A 18 -32.07 34.36 15.17
C ALA A 18 -31.35 34.52 13.82
N ILE A 19 -31.68 33.69 12.82
CA ILE A 19 -31.13 33.79 11.47
C ILE A 19 -31.66 35.05 10.77
N GLN A 20 -32.94 35.38 10.90
CA GLN A 20 -33.50 36.61 10.36
C GLN A 20 -32.90 37.86 11.01
N GLN A 21 -32.67 37.86 12.33
CA GLN A 21 -31.98 38.95 13.02
C GLN A 21 -30.51 39.07 12.59
N PHE A 22 -29.82 37.96 12.37
CA PHE A 22 -28.45 37.96 11.87
C PHE A 22 -28.35 38.53 10.44
N LEU A 23 -29.32 38.24 9.58
CA LEU A 23 -29.38 38.76 8.21
C LEU A 23 -29.92 40.20 8.12
N ALA A 24 -30.66 40.67 9.13
CA ALA A 24 -31.16 42.04 9.19
C ALA A 24 -30.06 43.07 9.50
N SER A 25 -28.94 42.65 10.09
CA SER A 25 -27.79 43.52 10.36
C SER A 25 -27.12 43.98 9.06
N ASP A 26 -27.14 45.29 8.78
CA ASP A 26 -26.55 45.88 7.57
C ASP A 26 -25.04 45.61 7.45
N ARG A 27 -24.36 45.33 8.57
CA ARG A 27 -22.96 44.91 8.60
C ARG A 27 -22.75 43.53 7.96
N ASN A 28 -23.71 42.61 8.11
CA ASN A 28 -23.64 41.25 7.60
C ASN A 28 -24.02 41.18 6.11
N LYS A 29 -24.95 42.03 5.66
CA LYS A 29 -25.27 42.18 4.22
C LYS A 29 -24.04 42.65 3.43
N MET A 30 -23.25 43.56 4.00
CA MET A 30 -22.02 44.04 3.37
C MET A 30 -20.95 42.94 3.27
N LEU A 31 -20.80 42.11 4.30
CA LEU A 31 -19.84 40.99 4.32
C LEU A 31 -20.21 39.91 3.28
N VAL A 32 -21.49 39.50 3.25
CA VAL A 32 -21.98 38.50 2.28
C VAL A 32 -21.89 39.04 0.86
N GLY A 33 -22.24 40.30 0.63
CA GLY A 33 -22.08 40.95 -0.68
C GLY A 33 -20.63 41.01 -1.17
N THR A 34 -19.68 41.25 -0.26
CA THR A 34 -18.24 41.29 -0.57
C THR A 34 -17.70 39.91 -0.98
N ILE A 35 -18.15 38.84 -0.31
CA ILE A 35 -17.75 37.46 -0.62
C ILE A 35 -18.28 37.05 -2.01
N ILE A 36 -19.55 37.35 -2.31
CA ILE A 36 -20.16 37.03 -3.60
C ILE A 36 -19.47 37.81 -4.73
N LEU A 37 -19.19 39.10 -4.52
CA LEU A 37 -18.48 39.92 -5.50
C LEU A 37 -17.06 39.39 -5.79
N GLY A 38 -16.35 38.92 -4.75
CA GLY A 38 -15.03 38.28 -4.90
C GLY A 38 -15.07 37.03 -5.78
N PHE A 39 -16.09 36.17 -5.60
CA PHE A 39 -16.27 34.98 -6.43
C PHE A 39 -16.59 35.31 -7.89
N VAL A 40 -17.44 36.31 -8.15
CA VAL A 40 -17.79 36.73 -9.51
C VAL A 40 -16.58 37.33 -10.24
N ILE A 41 -15.78 38.17 -9.58
CA ILE A 41 -14.56 38.75 -10.16
C ILE A 41 -13.54 37.65 -10.50
N MET A 42 -13.36 36.67 -9.61
CA MET A 42 -12.44 35.54 -9.86
C MET A 42 -12.89 34.72 -11.07
N LEU A 43 -14.19 34.47 -11.22
CA LEU A 43 -14.74 33.74 -12.37
C LEU A 43 -14.54 34.49 -13.69
N ILE A 44 -14.78 35.80 -13.70
CA ILE A 44 -14.56 36.66 -14.88
C ILE A 44 -13.07 36.65 -15.28
N LEU A 45 -12.15 36.75 -14.32
CA LEU A 45 -10.72 36.71 -14.60
C LEU A 45 -10.24 35.34 -15.15
N GLN A 46 -10.90 34.24 -14.79
CA GLN A 46 -10.60 32.93 -15.37
C GLN A 46 -11.12 32.79 -16.81
N LEU A 47 -12.27 33.39 -17.12
CA LEU A 47 -12.86 33.37 -18.46
C LEU A 47 -12.24 34.38 -19.44
N SER A 48 -11.45 35.34 -18.94
CA SER A 48 -10.86 36.43 -19.74
C SER A 48 -9.50 36.10 -20.37
N LYS A 49 -8.96 34.87 -20.20
CA LYS A 49 -7.66 34.52 -20.80
C LYS A 49 -7.86 34.14 -22.28
N PRO A 50 -7.30 34.89 -23.25
CA PRO A 50 -7.43 34.54 -24.65
C PRO A 50 -6.68 33.23 -24.96
N PRO A 51 -7.19 32.38 -25.86
CA PRO A 51 -6.49 31.17 -26.28
C PRO A 51 -5.18 31.56 -26.97
N LYS A 52 -4.07 30.97 -26.52
CA LYS A 52 -2.77 31.08 -27.20
C LYS A 52 -2.90 30.46 -28.59
N LYS A 53 -2.60 31.23 -29.63
CA LYS A 53 -2.45 30.72 -30.99
C LYS A 53 -1.20 29.82 -31.04
N ILE A 54 -1.42 28.55 -31.29
CA ILE A 54 -0.39 27.56 -31.62
C ILE A 54 -0.07 27.72 -33.11
N ASP A 55 1.21 27.67 -33.48
CA ASP A 55 1.68 27.77 -34.87
C ASP A 55 1.27 26.49 -35.62
N VAL A 56 0.40 26.65 -36.62
CA VAL A 56 -0.32 25.54 -37.28
C VAL A 56 0.49 24.94 -38.44
N ASN A 57 1.57 25.60 -38.87
CA ASN A 57 2.32 25.22 -40.07
C ASN A 57 3.22 23.98 -39.89
N SER A 58 3.44 23.49 -38.66
CA SER A 58 4.16 22.23 -38.42
C SER A 58 3.24 21.02 -38.21
N PHE A 59 1.92 21.21 -38.27
CA PHE A 59 0.93 20.22 -37.83
C PHE A 59 0.21 19.51 -39.00
N GLU A 60 0.09 20.16 -40.16
CA GLU A 60 -0.62 19.60 -41.33
C GLU A 60 0.11 18.41 -41.97
N SER A 61 1.42 18.24 -41.77
CA SER A 61 2.15 17.06 -42.30
C SER A 61 2.05 15.80 -41.43
N LEU A 62 1.29 15.82 -40.33
CA LEU A 62 1.20 14.71 -39.36
C LEU A 62 -0.21 14.10 -39.25
N ILE A 63 -1.21 14.67 -39.94
CA ILE A 63 -2.62 14.28 -39.82
C ILE A 63 -3.10 13.41 -41.01
N GLU A 64 -2.39 13.39 -42.14
CA GLU A 64 -2.84 12.65 -43.34
C GLU A 64 -2.69 11.11 -43.26
N ASP A 65 -1.99 10.55 -42.27
CA ASP A 65 -1.73 9.08 -42.21
C ASP A 65 -2.65 8.29 -41.24
N ALA A 66 -3.66 8.91 -40.62
CA ALA A 66 -4.43 8.27 -39.53
C ALA A 66 -5.95 8.12 -39.77
N ALA A 67 -6.44 8.33 -40.99
CA ALA A 67 -7.88 8.40 -41.27
C ALA A 67 -8.55 7.10 -41.77
N ASP A 68 -7.80 6.06 -42.14
CA ASP A 68 -8.38 4.90 -42.85
C ASP A 68 -8.12 3.54 -42.17
N GLU A 69 -8.65 3.30 -40.96
CA GLU A 69 -8.81 1.91 -40.47
C GLU A 69 -10.10 1.77 -39.64
N GLN A 70 -11.17 1.40 -40.34
CA GLN A 70 -12.45 0.95 -39.79
C GLN A 70 -12.28 -0.41 -39.09
N TRP A 71 -12.71 -0.48 -37.83
CA TRP A 71 -12.83 -1.74 -37.10
C TRP A 71 -14.20 -2.37 -37.43
N ALA A 72 -14.17 -3.46 -38.19
CA ALA A 72 -15.32 -4.33 -38.38
C ALA A 72 -15.52 -5.19 -37.12
N GLU A 73 -16.78 -5.24 -36.68
CA GLU A 73 -17.30 -6.18 -35.68
C GLU A 73 -17.31 -7.58 -36.29
N GLU A 74 -16.84 -8.58 -35.55
CA GLU A 74 -17.18 -9.99 -35.83
C GLU A 74 -17.78 -10.63 -34.57
N GLU A 75 -18.94 -11.21 -34.82
CA GLU A 75 -19.91 -11.80 -33.91
C GLU A 75 -19.45 -13.13 -33.30
N GLU A 76 -20.11 -13.49 -32.20
CA GLU A 76 -20.09 -14.80 -31.57
C GLU A 76 -20.64 -15.88 -32.50
N GLU A 77 -20.02 -17.07 -32.52
CA GLU A 77 -20.76 -18.29 -32.84
C GLU A 77 -20.35 -19.46 -31.93
N GLU A 78 -21.38 -19.95 -31.23
CA GLU A 78 -21.47 -21.10 -30.37
C GLU A 78 -21.61 -22.37 -31.21
N THR A 79 -20.79 -23.40 -31.00
CA THR A 79 -21.21 -24.79 -31.31
C THR A 79 -20.61 -25.84 -30.38
N ALA A 80 -21.42 -26.86 -30.14
CA ALA A 80 -21.34 -27.83 -29.07
C ALA A 80 -20.52 -29.10 -29.38
N ALA A 81 -20.10 -29.75 -28.29
CA ALA A 81 -19.92 -31.19 -28.06
C ALA A 81 -19.65 -32.16 -29.22
N ALA A 82 -18.52 -32.89 -29.16
CA ALA A 82 -18.51 -34.34 -29.42
C ALA A 82 -17.27 -35.07 -28.86
N ALA A 83 -17.51 -36.34 -28.56
CA ALA A 83 -16.74 -37.38 -27.89
C ALA A 83 -15.31 -37.73 -28.40
N VAL A 84 -14.61 -38.40 -27.48
CA VAL A 84 -13.33 -39.13 -27.53
C VAL A 84 -13.28 -40.21 -28.64
N PRO A 85 -12.09 -40.56 -29.17
CA PRO A 85 -11.49 -41.84 -28.77
C PRO A 85 -9.99 -41.78 -28.42
N VAL A 86 -9.65 -42.62 -27.45
CA VAL A 86 -8.31 -42.96 -26.98
C VAL A 86 -7.56 -43.73 -28.06
N ALA A 87 -6.35 -43.29 -28.41
CA ALA A 87 -5.37 -44.09 -29.13
C ALA A 87 -4.05 -44.11 -28.37
N ALA A 88 -3.65 -45.31 -27.97
CA ALA A 88 -2.41 -45.62 -27.29
C ALA A 88 -1.24 -45.51 -28.28
N ALA A 89 -0.21 -44.76 -27.91
CA ALA A 89 1.11 -44.83 -28.52
C ALA A 89 2.15 -45.03 -27.41
N ALA A 90 2.75 -46.22 -27.43
CA ALA A 90 3.86 -46.61 -26.58
C ALA A 90 5.11 -45.81 -26.96
N ALA A 91 5.71 -45.12 -25.98
CA ALA A 91 7.06 -44.59 -26.09
C ALA A 91 7.84 -44.92 -24.81
N ALA A 92 9.10 -45.31 -25.01
CA ALA A 92 9.96 -46.05 -24.10
C ALA A 92 10.29 -45.35 -22.76
N PRO A 93 10.57 -46.12 -21.68
CA PRO A 93 10.92 -45.55 -20.40
C PRO A 93 12.35 -45.01 -20.41
N THR A 94 12.49 -43.69 -20.33
CA THR A 94 13.74 -43.05 -19.93
C THR A 94 13.96 -43.35 -18.45
N GLN A 95 15.04 -44.04 -18.12
CA GLN A 95 15.44 -44.38 -16.75
C GLN A 95 15.62 -43.10 -15.91
N THR A 96 14.55 -42.71 -15.22
CA THR A 96 14.60 -41.70 -14.17
C THR A 96 15.15 -42.38 -12.92
N LYS A 97 16.27 -41.83 -12.44
CA LYS A 97 16.93 -42.17 -11.18
C LYS A 97 15.87 -42.29 -10.07
N PRO A 98 15.86 -43.37 -9.26
CA PRO A 98 14.79 -43.60 -8.29
C PRO A 98 14.70 -42.42 -7.32
N GLU A 99 13.59 -41.68 -7.39
CA GLU A 99 13.20 -40.74 -6.35
C GLU A 99 13.15 -41.51 -5.03
N LYS A 100 13.97 -41.04 -4.10
CA LYS A 100 14.07 -41.55 -2.75
C LYS A 100 12.69 -41.47 -2.13
N LYS A 101 12.02 -42.64 -2.02
CA LYS A 101 10.71 -42.83 -1.38
C LYS A 101 10.70 -42.04 -0.07
N GLU A 102 9.97 -40.93 -0.06
CA GLU A 102 9.84 -40.05 1.09
C GLU A 102 9.07 -40.86 2.15
N GLU A 103 9.79 -41.39 3.14
CA GLU A 103 9.19 -42.10 4.26
C GLU A 103 8.18 -41.16 4.93
N LEU A 104 6.90 -41.57 4.91
CA LEU A 104 5.83 -40.89 5.65
C LEU A 104 6.32 -40.62 7.08
N PRO A 105 6.27 -39.37 7.56
CA PRO A 105 6.79 -39.01 8.87
C PRO A 105 6.08 -39.86 9.93
N LYS A 106 6.87 -40.62 10.71
CA LYS A 106 6.36 -41.44 11.82
C LYS A 106 5.47 -40.57 12.72
N PRO A 107 4.30 -41.06 13.16
CA PRO A 107 3.38 -40.30 13.99
C PRO A 107 4.12 -39.77 15.23
N LYS A 108 4.23 -38.44 15.34
CA LYS A 108 4.84 -37.79 16.51
C LYS A 108 4.04 -38.23 17.75
N LYS A 109 4.71 -38.80 18.75
CA LYS A 109 4.07 -39.13 20.04
C LYS A 109 3.43 -37.86 20.60
N VAL A 110 2.10 -37.86 20.71
CA VAL A 110 1.33 -36.76 21.30
C VAL A 110 1.82 -36.57 22.74
N LYS A 111 2.40 -35.42 23.04
CA LYS A 111 2.81 -35.11 24.41
C LYS A 111 1.55 -34.86 25.24
N VAL A 112 1.41 -35.56 26.36
CA VAL A 112 0.29 -35.32 27.30
C VAL A 112 0.56 -34.04 28.07
N ASN A 113 -0.37 -33.10 28.04
CA ASN A 113 -0.28 -31.85 28.79
C ASN A 113 -0.91 -32.03 30.18
N GLU A 114 -0.07 -32.13 31.22
CA GLU A 114 -0.50 -32.34 32.61
C GLU A 114 -0.96 -31.04 33.32
N GLY A 115 -0.83 -29.89 32.68
CA GLY A 115 -1.11 -28.61 33.33
C GLY A 115 -2.57 -28.14 33.22
N PRO A 116 -2.92 -27.02 33.90
CA PRO A 116 -4.29 -26.52 33.99
C PRO A 116 -4.89 -25.98 32.67
N PHE A 117 -4.06 -25.62 31.70
CA PHE A 117 -4.46 -25.11 30.38
C PHE A 117 -4.07 -26.07 29.27
N LYS A 118 -4.92 -26.17 28.24
CA LYS A 118 -4.68 -26.98 27.02
C LYS A 118 -3.86 -26.19 26.00
N ILE A 119 -3.15 -26.89 25.12
CA ILE A 119 -2.53 -26.23 23.95
C ILE A 119 -3.65 -25.65 23.10
N GLY A 120 -3.50 -24.40 22.66
CA GLY A 120 -4.57 -23.67 21.98
C GLY A 120 -5.45 -22.82 22.89
N ASP A 121 -5.41 -23.00 24.21
CA ASP A 121 -6.19 -22.16 25.12
C ASP A 121 -5.74 -20.68 24.97
N ARG A 122 -6.74 -19.82 24.79
CA ARG A 122 -6.59 -18.36 24.77
C ARG A 122 -6.39 -17.82 26.18
N VAL A 123 -5.39 -16.96 26.34
CA VAL A 123 -4.97 -16.51 27.66
C VAL A 123 -4.56 -15.04 27.68
N VAL A 124 -4.71 -14.42 28.85
CA VAL A 124 -4.27 -13.08 29.19
C VAL A 124 -3.20 -13.16 30.27
N LEU A 125 -2.08 -12.49 30.05
CA LEU A 125 -0.99 -12.45 31.02
C LEU A 125 -1.30 -11.46 32.14
N LYS A 126 -1.14 -11.87 33.40
CA LYS A 126 -1.40 -11.03 34.59
C LYS A 126 -0.34 -11.20 35.67
N ASN A 127 -0.21 -10.18 36.52
CA ASN A 127 0.63 -10.20 37.72
C ASN A 127 2.12 -10.50 37.48
N LEU A 128 2.63 -10.25 36.26
CA LEU A 128 4.05 -10.40 35.93
C LEU A 128 4.88 -9.34 36.65
N VAL A 129 5.81 -9.77 37.51
CA VAL A 129 6.64 -8.86 38.31
C VAL A 129 7.83 -8.33 37.52
N SER A 130 8.56 -9.20 36.81
CA SER A 130 9.75 -8.83 36.03
C SER A 130 9.43 -8.32 34.63
N ALA A 131 8.27 -8.69 34.08
CA ALA A 131 7.81 -8.31 32.75
C ALA A 131 6.47 -7.57 32.81
N LYS A 132 6.37 -6.54 33.67
CA LYS A 132 5.12 -5.78 33.89
C LYS A 132 4.49 -5.24 32.60
N HIS A 133 5.32 -4.89 31.62
CA HIS A 133 4.89 -4.40 30.30
C HIS A 133 4.14 -5.44 29.45
N LEU A 134 4.16 -6.71 29.84
CA LEU A 134 3.39 -7.79 29.21
C LEU A 134 2.07 -8.07 29.92
N ASN A 135 1.80 -7.47 31.08
CA ASN A 135 0.50 -7.61 31.73
C ASN A 135 -0.61 -7.02 30.84
N GLY A 136 -1.71 -7.76 30.71
CA GLY A 136 -2.82 -7.42 29.80
C GLY A 136 -2.57 -7.82 28.35
N ARG A 137 -1.41 -8.41 28.00
CA ARG A 137 -1.19 -8.98 26.66
C ARG A 137 -1.93 -10.31 26.52
N HIS A 138 -2.51 -10.50 25.35
CA HIS A 138 -3.24 -11.70 24.97
C HIS A 138 -2.32 -12.64 24.19
N GLY A 139 -2.61 -13.94 24.21
CA GLY A 139 -1.85 -14.94 23.48
C GLY A 139 -2.47 -16.32 23.58
N VAL A 140 -1.71 -17.33 23.12
CA VAL A 140 -2.16 -18.73 23.07
C VAL A 140 -1.14 -19.66 23.71
N ILE A 141 -1.61 -20.66 24.46
CA ILE A 141 -0.75 -21.72 24.97
C ILE A 141 -0.14 -22.50 23.79
N ALA A 142 1.19 -22.52 23.75
CA ALA A 142 1.97 -22.88 22.57
C ALA A 142 2.59 -24.28 22.61
N ASP A 143 2.74 -24.88 23.79
CA ASP A 143 3.28 -26.23 24.02
C ASP A 143 2.89 -26.69 25.43
N VAL A 144 3.29 -27.90 25.80
CA VAL A 144 3.01 -28.52 27.09
C VAL A 144 3.57 -27.73 28.27
N TRP A 145 2.84 -27.82 29.39
CA TRP A 145 3.26 -27.27 30.67
C TRP A 145 4.57 -27.89 31.16
N ASN A 146 5.53 -27.05 31.56
CA ASN A 146 6.76 -27.53 32.17
C ASN A 146 6.57 -27.69 33.68
N LYS A 147 6.31 -28.92 34.13
CA LYS A 147 6.11 -29.29 35.54
C LYS A 147 7.20 -28.81 36.50
N LYS A 148 8.47 -28.77 36.07
CA LYS A 148 9.59 -28.34 36.93
C LYS A 148 9.61 -26.83 37.18
N THR A 149 9.19 -26.05 36.19
CA THR A 149 9.23 -24.58 36.26
C THR A 149 7.86 -23.95 36.48
N GLU A 150 6.81 -24.76 36.41
CA GLU A 150 5.40 -24.37 36.44
C GLU A 150 5.03 -23.38 35.33
N ARG A 151 5.77 -23.38 34.22
CA ARG A 151 5.60 -22.43 33.12
C ARG A 151 4.98 -23.05 31.88
N TYR A 152 4.14 -22.27 31.23
CA TYR A 152 3.70 -22.48 29.85
C TYR A 152 4.50 -21.60 28.90
N PRO A 153 4.88 -22.12 27.72
CA PRO A 153 5.18 -21.26 26.58
C PRO A 153 3.87 -20.68 26.04
N VAL A 154 3.82 -19.36 25.91
CA VAL A 154 2.68 -18.60 25.41
C VAL A 154 3.12 -17.81 24.18
N ASP A 155 2.51 -18.06 23.04
CA ASP A 155 2.70 -17.26 21.82
C ASP A 155 1.83 -16.00 21.95
N LEU A 156 2.46 -14.83 22.08
CA LEU A 156 1.73 -13.56 22.26
C LEU A 156 1.11 -13.08 20.95
N ASP A 157 -0.09 -12.54 21.04
CA ASP A 157 -0.72 -11.82 19.94
C ASP A 157 0.05 -10.54 19.63
N LEU A 158 0.20 -10.26 18.34
CA LEU A 158 0.80 -9.04 17.81
C LEU A 158 2.26 -8.81 18.22
N PHE A 159 2.88 -9.61 19.07
CA PHE A 159 4.22 -9.31 19.59
C PHE A 159 5.29 -9.44 18.50
N ASP A 160 5.96 -8.34 18.17
CA ASP A 160 7.17 -8.36 17.36
C ASP A 160 8.35 -8.68 18.28
N PRO A 161 8.95 -9.88 18.22
CA PRO A 161 10.13 -10.18 18.99
C PRO A 161 11.24 -9.26 18.47
N LYS A 162 11.50 -8.16 19.19
CA LYS A 162 12.61 -7.25 18.87
C LYS A 162 13.82 -8.11 18.49
N PRO A 163 14.38 -7.98 17.27
CA PRO A 163 15.68 -8.55 17.01
C PRO A 163 16.62 -7.88 18.00
N LYS A 164 17.02 -8.61 19.05
CA LYS A 164 18.05 -8.10 19.95
C LYS A 164 19.25 -7.85 19.05
N ASN A 165 19.67 -6.59 18.91
CA ASN A 165 20.89 -6.17 18.20
C ASN A 165 22.19 -6.78 18.80
N ASN A 166 22.09 -7.85 19.59
CA ASN A 166 23.21 -8.68 20.00
C ASN A 166 23.69 -9.47 18.78
N LYS A 167 24.58 -8.83 18.01
CA LYS A 167 25.42 -9.46 16.97
C LYS A 167 26.16 -10.72 17.45
N ASN A 168 26.26 -10.93 18.77
CA ASN A 168 26.96 -12.07 19.36
C ASN A 168 26.11 -13.36 19.49
N ASN A 169 24.81 -13.34 19.22
CA ASN A 169 23.95 -14.55 19.33
C ASN A 169 23.45 -15.10 17.98
N ALA A 170 23.92 -14.56 16.85
CA ALA A 170 23.47 -14.96 15.51
C ALA A 170 23.93 -16.36 15.06
N GLN A 171 24.85 -17.01 15.79
CA GLN A 171 25.38 -18.34 15.40
C GLN A 171 24.54 -19.54 15.85
N ASN A 172 23.59 -19.37 16.77
CA ASN A 172 22.65 -20.43 17.13
C ASN A 172 21.26 -20.06 16.59
N GLY A 173 20.98 -20.47 15.35
CA GLY A 173 19.81 -20.11 14.52
C GLY A 173 18.41 -20.44 15.03
N LYS A 174 18.14 -20.32 16.34
CA LYS A 174 16.80 -20.24 16.91
C LYS A 174 16.44 -18.76 17.07
N THR A 175 15.85 -18.19 16.04
CA THR A 175 15.06 -16.96 16.19
C THR A 175 14.08 -17.21 17.33
N THR A 176 14.17 -16.39 18.38
CA THR A 176 13.24 -16.46 19.49
C THR A 176 11.90 -15.99 18.94
N THR A 177 11.08 -16.97 18.56
CA THR A 177 9.65 -16.79 18.28
C THR A 177 9.05 -15.95 19.41
N GLY A 178 7.99 -15.18 19.14
CA GLY A 178 7.27 -14.34 20.13
C GLY A 178 6.64 -15.08 21.32
N THR A 179 7.16 -16.27 21.63
CA THR A 179 6.83 -17.17 22.71
C THR A 179 7.50 -16.72 24.01
N VAL A 180 6.69 -16.49 25.05
CA VAL A 180 7.16 -16.18 26.41
C VAL A 180 6.84 -17.32 27.35
N ALA A 181 7.78 -17.67 28.23
CA ALA A 181 7.56 -18.71 29.24
C ALA A 181 6.98 -18.11 30.52
N VAL A 182 5.69 -18.33 30.79
CA VAL A 182 4.92 -17.69 31.86
C VAL A 182 4.41 -18.71 32.86
N LYS A 183 4.50 -18.41 34.16
CA LYS A 183 3.99 -19.29 35.22
C LYS A 183 2.47 -19.43 35.11
N SER A 184 1.92 -20.61 35.40
CA SER A 184 0.47 -20.85 35.35
C SER A 184 -0.35 -19.86 36.20
N CYS A 185 0.14 -19.45 37.37
CA CYS A 185 -0.51 -18.46 38.24
C CYS A 185 -0.53 -17.03 37.66
N ASN A 186 0.24 -16.76 36.61
CA ASN A 186 0.30 -15.49 35.88
C ASN A 186 -0.49 -15.54 34.56
N ILE A 187 -1.27 -16.59 34.34
CA ILE A 187 -2.07 -16.82 33.15
C ILE A 187 -3.53 -16.86 33.58
N GLN A 188 -4.36 -16.02 32.96
CA GLN A 188 -5.80 -16.10 33.08
C GLN A 188 -6.38 -16.60 31.76
N LYS A 189 -7.25 -17.61 31.79
CA LYS A 189 -8.00 -18.01 30.60
C LYS A 189 -8.89 -16.86 30.15
N GLU A 190 -8.84 -16.55 28.86
CA GLU A 190 -9.71 -15.55 28.26
C GLU A 190 -11.18 -16.00 28.43
N GLY A 191 -12.08 -15.07 28.79
CA GLY A 191 -13.51 -15.39 28.88
C GLY A 191 -14.05 -15.74 27.51
N ASP A 192 -15.08 -16.60 27.46
CA ASP A 192 -15.74 -16.94 26.21
C ASP A 192 -16.41 -15.69 25.63
N VAL A 193 -15.78 -15.09 24.61
CA VAL A 193 -16.41 -14.05 23.81
C VAL A 193 -17.38 -14.76 22.86
N PRO A 194 -18.70 -14.51 22.93
CA PRO A 194 -19.65 -15.21 22.07
C PRO A 194 -19.23 -15.02 20.62
N ALA A 195 -19.07 -16.13 19.90
CA ALA A 195 -18.47 -16.13 18.57
C ALA A 195 -19.23 -15.18 17.61
N ASP A 196 -20.55 -15.09 17.77
CA ASP A 196 -21.43 -14.37 16.84
C ASP A 196 -21.71 -12.93 17.24
N LEU A 197 -21.32 -12.53 18.45
CA LEU A 197 -21.53 -11.16 18.88
C LEU A 197 -20.61 -10.25 18.04
N PHE A 198 -21.22 -9.51 17.12
CA PHE A 198 -20.59 -8.42 16.37
C PHE A 198 -19.57 -8.82 15.29
N ARG A 199 -19.67 -10.04 14.75
CA ARG A 199 -18.86 -10.40 13.57
C ARG A 199 -19.44 -9.75 12.31
N ALA A 200 -18.61 -9.04 11.56
CA ALA A 200 -18.99 -8.60 10.22
C ALA A 200 -19.39 -9.84 9.39
N PRO A 201 -20.52 -9.76 8.66
CA PRO A 201 -20.98 -10.82 7.81
C PRO A 201 -20.04 -10.99 6.61
N ILE A 202 -19.92 -12.24 6.17
CA ILE A 202 -19.03 -12.62 5.07
C ILE A 202 -19.78 -13.46 4.04
N THR A 203 -19.34 -13.38 2.79
CA THR A 203 -19.79 -14.24 1.71
C THR A 203 -19.17 -15.63 1.82
N GLU A 204 -19.71 -16.62 1.10
CA GLU A 204 -19.18 -18.00 1.05
C GLU A 204 -17.72 -18.07 0.55
N GLN A 205 -17.29 -17.04 -0.19
CA GLN A 205 -15.92 -16.95 -0.70
C GLN A 205 -14.93 -16.39 0.34
N GLY A 206 -15.36 -16.04 1.55
CA GLY A 206 -14.47 -15.47 2.58
C GLY A 206 -14.17 -13.99 2.36
N CYS A 207 -15.15 -13.24 1.84
CA CYS A 207 -15.10 -11.78 1.68
C CYS A 207 -16.12 -11.12 2.59
N LEU A 208 -15.93 -9.85 2.94
CA LEU A 208 -16.99 -9.07 3.58
C LEU A 208 -18.21 -8.98 2.66
N GLU A 209 -19.40 -8.97 3.25
CA GLU A 209 -20.58 -8.55 2.51
C GLU A 209 -20.40 -7.14 1.93
N GLU A 210 -21.10 -6.89 0.81
CA GLU A 210 -20.88 -5.71 -0.02
C GLU A 210 -21.00 -4.39 0.76
N ALA A 211 -21.98 -4.26 1.64
CA ALA A 211 -22.18 -3.06 2.46
C ALA A 211 -20.98 -2.78 3.39
N HIS A 212 -20.46 -3.82 4.06
CA HIS A 212 -19.26 -3.71 4.90
C HIS A 212 -18.01 -3.42 4.07
N ALA A 213 -17.86 -4.08 2.92
CA ALA A 213 -16.75 -3.88 2.00
C ALA A 213 -16.70 -2.44 1.45
N ARG A 214 -17.85 -1.86 1.10
CA ARG A 214 -17.98 -0.47 0.63
C ARG A 214 -17.74 0.52 1.78
N ALA A 215 -18.33 0.28 2.95
CA ALA A 215 -18.13 1.12 4.13
C ALA A 215 -16.66 1.24 4.52
N ILE A 216 -15.94 0.12 4.66
CA ILE A 216 -14.52 0.15 5.02
C ILE A 216 -13.66 0.77 3.90
N SER A 217 -13.98 0.51 2.62
CA SER A 217 -13.29 1.13 1.48
C SER A 217 -13.48 2.65 1.47
N PHE A 218 -14.67 3.14 1.82
CA PHE A 218 -14.98 4.55 1.96
C PHE A 218 -14.17 5.19 3.10
N VAL A 219 -14.07 4.51 4.25
CA VAL A 219 -13.22 4.97 5.37
C VAL A 219 -11.76 5.06 4.95
N PHE A 220 -11.20 4.02 4.31
CA PHE A 220 -9.83 4.04 3.80
C PHE A 220 -9.59 5.19 2.81
N SER A 221 -10.55 5.42 1.90
CA SER A 221 -10.44 6.51 0.91
C SER A 221 -10.47 7.89 1.56
N SER A 222 -11.39 8.09 2.52
CA SER A 222 -11.50 9.34 3.29
C SER A 222 -10.26 9.59 4.13
N LEU A 223 -9.74 8.52 4.75
CA LEU A 223 -8.48 8.53 5.47
C LEU A 223 -7.33 8.95 4.56
N ARG A 224 -7.19 8.31 3.39
CA ARG A 224 -6.16 8.62 2.40
C ARG A 224 -6.17 10.09 1.99
N ASN A 225 -7.34 10.63 1.70
CA ASN A 225 -7.49 12.04 1.32
C ASN A 225 -7.08 12.98 2.46
N SER A 226 -7.45 12.63 3.70
CA SER A 226 -7.08 13.40 4.89
C SER A 226 -5.57 13.37 5.15
N VAL A 227 -4.94 12.19 5.04
CA VAL A 227 -3.49 12.01 5.17
C VAL A 227 -2.74 12.76 4.07
N ALA A 228 -3.15 12.59 2.80
CA ALA A 228 -2.52 13.25 1.67
C ALA A 228 -2.61 14.77 1.76
N THR A 229 -3.73 15.30 2.25
CA THR A 229 -3.91 16.74 2.48
C THR A 229 -3.02 17.23 3.61
N SER A 230 -2.97 16.49 4.72
CA SER A 230 -2.13 16.84 5.89
C SER A 230 -0.63 16.81 5.57
N LEU A 231 -0.21 15.89 4.71
CA LEU A 231 1.20 15.68 4.36
C LEU A 231 1.63 16.38 3.06
N ARG A 232 0.72 17.05 2.32
CA ARG A 232 0.99 17.60 0.98
C ARG A 232 2.27 18.45 0.90
N ASN A 233 2.57 19.19 1.97
CA ASN A 233 3.71 20.08 2.04
C ASN A 233 4.76 19.65 3.09
N GLU A 234 4.58 18.49 3.73
CA GLU A 234 5.50 18.02 4.76
C GLU A 234 6.69 17.30 4.10
N LYS A 235 7.88 17.88 4.28
CA LYS A 235 9.14 17.38 3.69
C LYS A 235 10.01 16.67 4.71
N ASP A 236 9.72 16.80 6.01
CA ASP A 236 10.48 16.15 7.06
C ASP A 236 10.16 14.65 7.11
N PRO A 237 11.12 13.76 6.74
CA PRO A 237 10.90 12.32 6.76
C PRO A 237 10.58 11.79 8.16
N ASN A 238 11.06 12.46 9.22
CA ASN A 238 10.73 12.06 10.58
C ASN A 238 9.25 12.32 10.87
N LYS A 239 8.72 13.49 10.50
CA LYS A 239 7.29 13.78 10.69
C LYS A 239 6.40 12.89 9.84
N VAL A 240 6.78 12.59 8.60
CA VAL A 240 6.07 11.63 7.76
C VAL A 240 6.10 10.23 8.37
N ALA A 241 7.25 9.76 8.85
CA ALA A 241 7.38 8.46 9.53
C ALA A 241 6.58 8.40 10.85
N HIS A 242 6.54 9.49 11.60
CA HIS A 242 5.81 9.59 12.86
C HIS A 242 4.31 9.84 12.66
N PHE A 243 3.89 10.25 11.45
CA PHE A 243 2.50 10.55 11.12
C PHE A 243 1.59 9.33 11.36
N GLY A 244 2.05 8.12 11.07
CA GLY A 244 1.30 6.89 11.32
C GLY A 244 0.94 6.66 12.80
N TRP A 245 1.68 7.26 13.74
CA TRP A 245 1.44 7.22 15.19
C TRP A 245 0.66 8.45 15.68
N MET A 246 1.02 9.65 15.19
CA MET A 246 0.27 10.89 15.43
C MET A 246 -1.17 10.83 14.88
N PHE A 247 -1.45 9.88 13.99
CA PHE A 247 -2.79 9.65 13.47
C PHE A 247 -3.76 9.23 14.59
N TRP A 248 -3.37 8.28 15.43
CA TRP A 248 -4.26 7.70 16.46
C TRP A 248 -4.08 8.31 17.86
N THR A 249 -2.89 8.85 18.13
CA THR A 249 -2.60 9.52 19.39
C THR A 249 -2.84 11.02 19.27
N ASN A 250 -2.86 11.71 20.41
CA ASN A 250 -2.90 13.17 20.49
C ASN A 250 -2.08 13.81 19.36
N GLY A 251 -2.70 14.72 18.62
CA GLY A 251 -2.05 15.40 17.50
C GLY A 251 -0.79 16.13 17.95
N PRO A 252 0.07 16.53 16.99
CA PRO A 252 1.22 17.36 17.32
C PRO A 252 0.74 18.55 18.17
N PRO A 253 1.52 18.95 19.19
CA PRO A 253 1.15 20.05 20.05
C PRO A 253 0.74 21.28 19.21
N SER A 254 -0.49 21.75 19.42
CA SER A 254 -1.07 22.87 18.67
C SER A 254 -1.42 24.00 19.62
N GLY A 255 -0.88 25.19 19.35
CA GLY A 255 -1.08 26.39 20.15
C GLY A 255 0.12 26.74 21.05
N PRO A 256 0.12 27.93 21.66
CA PRO A 256 1.16 28.35 22.58
C PRO A 256 1.13 27.47 23.86
N PRO A 257 2.29 27.19 24.48
CA PRO A 257 2.34 26.43 25.72
C PRO A 257 1.52 27.10 26.81
N VAL A 258 0.64 26.34 27.45
CA VAL A 258 -0.11 26.77 28.63
C VAL A 258 0.52 26.07 29.82
N ASN A 259 1.08 26.83 30.76
CA ASN A 259 1.84 26.33 31.92
C ASN A 259 3.05 25.45 31.56
N GLY A 260 3.77 25.77 30.48
CA GLY A 260 4.97 25.02 30.06
C GLY A 260 4.69 23.68 29.37
N THR A 261 3.43 23.29 29.26
CA THR A 261 2.96 22.15 28.46
C THR A 261 2.28 22.65 27.20
N LEU A 262 2.70 22.16 26.02
CA LEU A 262 1.98 22.45 24.80
C LEU A 262 0.62 21.74 24.82
N PRO A 263 -0.49 22.45 24.55
CA PRO A 263 -1.79 21.83 24.39
C PRO A 263 -1.72 20.79 23.27
N LYS A 264 -2.12 19.57 23.58
CA LYS A 264 -2.17 18.49 22.61
C LYS A 264 -3.41 18.69 21.74
N GLY A 265 -3.21 18.92 20.44
CA GLY A 265 -4.33 19.00 19.51
C GLY A 265 -5.06 17.66 19.39
N PRO A 266 -6.32 17.66 18.89
CA PRO A 266 -6.99 16.42 18.51
C PRO A 266 -6.13 15.66 17.50
N GLY A 267 -5.93 14.36 17.72
CA GLY A 267 -5.26 13.49 16.74
C GLY A 267 -5.98 13.48 15.39
N VAL A 268 -5.28 13.13 14.32
CA VAL A 268 -5.86 13.12 12.96
C VAL A 268 -7.09 12.20 12.90
N TYR A 269 -7.06 11.06 13.60
CA TYR A 269 -8.20 10.18 13.77
C TYR A 269 -9.38 10.86 14.45
N SER A 270 -9.17 11.61 15.54
CA SER A 270 -10.28 12.30 16.21
C SER A 270 -10.91 13.39 15.33
N THR A 271 -10.10 14.04 14.49
CA THR A 271 -10.59 15.00 13.48
C THR A 271 -11.39 14.27 12.40
N LEU A 272 -10.88 13.16 11.87
CA LEU A 272 -11.60 12.32 10.90
C LEU A 272 -12.86 11.71 11.51
N SER A 273 -12.81 11.31 12.77
CA SER A 273 -13.92 10.72 13.49
C SER A 273 -15.03 11.75 13.69
N ASN A 274 -14.69 12.96 14.13
CA ASN A 274 -15.66 14.06 14.18
C ASN A 274 -16.21 14.41 12.79
N PHE A 275 -15.36 14.44 11.76
CA PHE A 275 -15.79 14.66 10.38
C PHE A 275 -16.82 13.60 9.93
N LEU A 276 -16.48 12.32 10.05
CA LEU A 276 -17.33 11.22 9.62
C LEU A 276 -18.53 10.98 10.53
N ALA A 277 -18.51 11.39 11.79
CA ALA A 277 -19.59 11.14 12.75
C ALA A 277 -20.50 12.35 12.99
N LYS A 278 -20.01 13.58 12.84
CA LYS A 278 -20.72 14.80 13.29
C LYS A 278 -20.87 15.89 12.22
N ASP A 279 -19.95 15.98 11.26
CA ASP A 279 -19.87 17.15 10.36
C ASP A 279 -20.19 16.82 8.89
N ILE A 280 -21.26 17.45 8.40
CA ILE A 280 -21.35 17.95 7.01
C ILE A 280 -21.27 16.88 5.91
N LEU A 281 -22.25 15.98 5.88
CA LEU A 281 -22.88 15.72 4.58
C LEU A 281 -24.20 16.46 4.64
N LEU A 282 -24.37 17.45 3.76
CA LEU A 282 -25.68 18.07 3.54
C LEU A 282 -26.67 16.91 3.34
N LYS A 283 -27.87 16.96 3.92
CA LYS A 283 -28.84 15.84 3.86
C LYS A 283 -29.05 15.30 2.42
N THR A 284 -28.89 16.17 1.43
CA THR A 284 -28.89 15.85 0.00
C THR A 284 -27.77 14.87 -0.40
N ASP A 285 -26.56 15.04 0.12
CA ASP A 285 -25.41 14.16 -0.14
C ASP A 285 -25.49 12.85 0.66
N ILE A 286 -26.15 12.84 1.83
CA ILE A 286 -26.31 11.61 2.63
C ILE A 286 -27.11 10.56 1.85
N LYS A 287 -28.15 10.96 1.13
CA LYS A 287 -28.94 10.02 0.32
C LYS A 287 -28.09 9.39 -0.79
N THR A 288 -27.38 10.20 -1.55
CA THR A 288 -26.47 9.72 -2.60
C THR A 288 -25.35 8.86 -2.01
N LEU A 289 -24.81 9.23 -0.85
CA LEU A 289 -23.78 8.43 -0.18
C LEU A 289 -24.33 7.09 0.29
N ASN A 290 -25.54 7.07 0.85
CA ASN A 290 -26.25 5.86 1.23
C ASN A 290 -26.42 4.91 0.02
N GLU A 291 -26.85 5.44 -1.12
CA GLU A 291 -26.96 4.72 -2.39
C GLU A 291 -25.59 4.20 -2.89
N GLN A 292 -24.53 4.98 -2.74
CA GLN A 292 -23.17 4.56 -3.12
C GLN A 292 -22.61 3.46 -2.21
N LEU A 293 -22.87 3.56 -0.90
CA LEU A 293 -22.38 2.64 0.12
C LEU A 293 -23.15 1.32 0.10
N ASN A 294 -24.45 1.35 -0.20
CA ASN A 294 -25.25 0.16 -0.35
C ASN A 294 -26.36 0.37 -1.40
N PRO A 295 -26.10 0.05 -2.69
CA PRO A 295 -27.07 0.26 -3.76
C PRO A 295 -28.34 -0.59 -3.60
N THR A 296 -28.26 -1.74 -2.92
CA THR A 296 -29.39 -2.67 -2.75
C THR A 296 -30.26 -2.32 -1.54
N SER A 297 -29.66 -1.81 -0.47
CA SER A 297 -30.37 -1.34 0.72
C SER A 297 -29.72 -0.06 1.26
N PRO A 298 -30.01 1.10 0.63
CA PRO A 298 -29.32 2.35 0.92
C PRO A 298 -29.65 2.90 2.31
N ASP A 299 -30.84 2.59 2.84
CA ASP A 299 -31.30 3.14 4.11
C ASP A 299 -30.31 2.83 5.25
N ASN A 300 -29.79 3.90 5.87
CA ASN A 300 -28.81 3.85 6.96
C ASN A 300 -27.45 3.23 6.59
N ALA A 301 -27.08 3.07 5.31
CA ALA A 301 -25.77 2.53 4.94
C ALA A 301 -24.60 3.37 5.50
N TYR A 302 -24.74 4.70 5.56
CA TYR A 302 -23.77 5.58 6.18
C TYR A 302 -23.68 5.41 7.71
N LYS A 303 -24.76 4.97 8.36
CA LYS A 303 -24.75 4.69 9.80
C LYS A 303 -23.72 3.62 10.14
N LEU A 304 -23.54 2.62 9.28
CA LEU A 304 -22.47 1.61 9.43
C LEU A 304 -21.08 2.26 9.49
N VAL A 305 -20.84 3.30 8.67
CA VAL A 305 -19.58 4.07 8.69
C VAL A 305 -19.46 4.85 10.00
N GLN A 306 -20.51 5.54 10.42
CA GLN A 306 -20.52 6.32 11.67
C GLN A 306 -20.25 5.43 12.89
N ASP A 307 -20.94 4.30 12.98
CA ASP A 307 -20.78 3.31 14.05
C ASP A 307 -19.37 2.71 14.00
N ALA A 308 -18.86 2.35 12.81
CA ALA A 308 -17.53 1.76 12.65
C ALA A 308 -16.42 2.72 13.05
N VAL A 309 -16.60 4.01 12.78
CA VAL A 309 -15.67 5.07 13.16
C VAL A 309 -15.55 5.20 14.67
N MET A 310 -16.57 4.84 15.45
CA MET A 310 -16.56 4.93 16.91
C MET A 310 -16.29 3.61 17.62
N ASP A 311 -16.51 2.47 16.95
CA ASP A 311 -16.36 1.15 17.55
C ASP A 311 -14.88 0.71 17.64
N PRO A 312 -14.36 0.36 18.84
CA PRO A 312 -13.02 -0.16 19.03
C PRO A 312 -12.72 -1.46 18.29
N ARG A 313 -13.73 -2.19 17.82
CA ARG A 313 -13.57 -3.44 17.06
C ARG A 313 -13.52 -3.20 15.56
N ALA A 314 -13.82 -1.98 15.13
CA ALA A 314 -13.69 -1.52 13.77
C ALA A 314 -12.60 -0.44 13.70
N VAL A 315 -12.91 0.73 13.16
CA VAL A 315 -11.93 1.79 12.89
C VAL A 315 -11.31 2.31 14.20
N GLY A 316 -12.07 2.37 15.29
CA GLY A 316 -11.56 2.81 16.59
C GLY A 316 -10.46 1.94 17.19
N GLY A 317 -10.31 0.71 16.71
CA GLY A 317 -9.24 -0.21 17.10
C GLY A 317 -8.09 -0.32 16.12
N TRP A 318 -8.05 0.45 15.03
CA TRP A 318 -6.99 0.31 14.00
C TRP A 318 -5.59 0.69 14.48
N ASN A 319 -5.46 1.28 15.67
CA ASN A 319 -4.18 1.39 16.36
C ASN A 319 -3.64 0.00 16.80
N VAL A 320 -4.51 -0.97 17.03
CA VAL A 320 -4.23 -2.40 17.11
C VAL A 320 -4.14 -2.97 15.69
N ARG A 321 -2.97 -2.85 15.06
CA ARG A 321 -2.73 -3.38 13.71
C ARG A 321 -1.45 -4.22 13.67
N CYS A 322 -1.41 -5.16 12.72
CA CYS A 322 -0.21 -5.96 12.44
C CYS A 322 0.36 -5.53 11.08
N HIS A 323 1.56 -4.96 11.08
CA HIS A 323 2.26 -4.61 9.84
C HIS A 323 3.48 -5.50 9.67
N GLY A 324 3.73 -5.96 8.45
CA GLY A 324 4.93 -6.72 8.14
C GLY A 324 4.78 -7.55 6.88
N THR A 325 5.70 -8.50 6.73
CA THR A 325 5.75 -9.35 5.55
C THR A 325 5.15 -10.71 5.84
N PHE A 326 4.24 -11.15 4.98
CA PHE A 326 3.44 -12.37 5.14
C PHE A 326 3.55 -13.27 3.91
N TYR A 327 3.47 -14.58 4.12
CA TYR A 327 3.19 -15.55 3.08
C TYR A 327 1.68 -15.80 2.97
N ILE A 328 1.17 -15.89 1.74
CA ILE A 328 -0.20 -16.38 1.47
C ILE A 328 -0.18 -17.91 1.48
N ALA A 329 -0.67 -18.52 2.56
CA ALA A 329 -0.53 -19.95 2.83
C ALA A 329 -1.75 -20.79 2.40
N GLY A 330 -2.95 -20.22 2.38
CA GLY A 330 -4.16 -20.92 1.94
C GLY A 330 -5.37 -19.99 1.76
N ASN A 331 -6.45 -20.51 1.17
CA ASN A 331 -7.77 -19.90 1.18
C ASN A 331 -8.74 -20.84 1.91
N THR A 332 -9.71 -20.26 2.61
CA THR A 332 -10.81 -20.94 3.30
C THR A 332 -12.11 -20.22 2.97
N SER A 333 -13.25 -20.82 3.31
CA SER A 333 -14.56 -20.15 3.22
C SER A 333 -14.68 -18.93 4.13
N GLU A 334 -13.79 -18.77 5.10
CA GLU A 334 -13.78 -17.65 6.04
C GLU A 334 -12.77 -16.55 5.68
N GLY A 335 -11.92 -16.78 4.68
CA GLY A 335 -10.88 -15.83 4.28
C GLY A 335 -9.56 -16.49 3.84
N THR A 336 -8.53 -15.66 3.70
CA THR A 336 -7.18 -16.06 3.29
C THR A 336 -6.29 -16.26 4.50
N LEU A 337 -5.58 -17.40 4.56
CA LEU A 337 -4.62 -17.71 5.60
C LEU A 337 -3.27 -17.06 5.30
N LEU A 338 -2.82 -16.20 6.22
CA LEU A 338 -1.56 -15.49 6.15
C LEU A 338 -0.63 -15.91 7.28
N ILE A 339 0.66 -16.06 6.96
CA ILE A 339 1.69 -16.40 7.93
C ILE A 339 2.80 -15.34 7.89
N PRO A 340 3.09 -14.64 9.01
CA PRO A 340 4.21 -13.71 9.06
C PRO A 340 5.54 -14.42 8.79
N VAL A 341 6.40 -13.80 7.98
CA VAL A 341 7.73 -14.34 7.64
C VAL A 341 8.61 -14.45 8.89
N ASN A 342 8.43 -13.56 9.88
CA ASN A 342 9.16 -13.56 11.14
C ASN A 342 8.57 -14.50 12.21
N ASN A 343 7.36 -15.05 12.00
CA ASN A 343 6.71 -15.91 12.97
C ASN A 343 5.79 -16.94 12.28
N THR A 344 6.37 -18.07 11.87
CA THR A 344 5.63 -19.14 11.19
C THR A 344 4.58 -19.84 12.07
N ARG A 345 4.63 -19.65 13.39
CA ARG A 345 3.65 -20.20 14.32
C ARG A 345 2.33 -19.45 14.30
N ALA A 346 2.34 -18.16 13.94
CA ALA A 346 1.14 -17.34 13.87
C ALA A 346 0.46 -17.53 12.50
N VAL A 347 -0.81 -17.92 12.52
CA VAL A 347 -1.62 -18.06 11.29
C VAL A 347 -2.82 -17.14 11.43
N TYR A 348 -2.91 -16.16 10.56
CA TYR A 348 -4.02 -15.20 10.52
C TYR A 348 -5.03 -15.62 9.48
N ASN A 349 -6.31 -15.57 9.80
CA ASN A 349 -7.39 -15.67 8.83
C ASN A 349 -7.88 -14.27 8.48
N VAL A 350 -7.66 -13.85 7.24
CA VAL A 350 -7.91 -12.49 6.78
C VAL A 350 -9.02 -12.48 5.75
N VAL A 351 -10.10 -11.79 6.09
CA VAL A 351 -11.28 -11.63 5.22
C VAL A 351 -10.94 -10.68 4.07
N GLY A 352 -11.31 -11.06 2.86
CA GLY A 352 -11.18 -10.22 1.68
C GLY A 352 -12.16 -9.05 1.71
N LEU A 353 -11.82 -7.90 1.13
CA LEU A 353 -12.78 -6.79 1.03
C LEU A 353 -13.85 -7.10 -0.03
N ARG A 354 -13.43 -7.30 -1.28
CA ARG A 354 -14.32 -7.67 -2.41
C ARG A 354 -14.00 -9.03 -3.00
N MET A 355 -12.74 -9.44 -2.84
CA MET A 355 -12.23 -10.73 -3.29
C MET A 355 -11.26 -11.25 -2.22
N PRO A 356 -11.10 -12.58 -2.09
CA PRO A 356 -10.13 -13.14 -1.16
C PRO A 356 -8.74 -12.68 -1.55
N LEU A 357 -7.90 -12.32 -0.58
CA LEU A 357 -6.54 -11.87 -0.88
C LEU A 357 -5.75 -12.93 -1.66
N GLY A 358 -6.00 -14.20 -1.35
CA GLY A 358 -5.39 -15.33 -2.04
C GLY A 358 -5.90 -15.56 -3.47
N SER A 359 -7.07 -15.03 -3.88
CA SER A 359 -7.59 -15.30 -5.23
C SER A 359 -6.67 -14.80 -6.35
N GLN A 360 -5.90 -13.74 -6.06
CA GLN A 360 -4.90 -13.23 -6.99
C GLN A 360 -3.61 -14.05 -7.01
N ALA A 361 -3.37 -14.83 -5.95
CA ALA A 361 -2.14 -15.59 -5.74
C ALA A 361 -2.27 -17.06 -6.17
N PHE A 362 -3.36 -17.72 -5.75
CA PHE A 362 -3.61 -19.13 -6.02
C PHE A 362 -3.90 -19.35 -7.51
N GLY A 363 -3.25 -20.36 -8.09
CA GLY A 363 -3.31 -20.65 -9.53
C GLY A 363 -2.29 -19.87 -10.38
N LYS A 364 -1.88 -18.67 -9.95
CA LYS A 364 -0.86 -17.88 -10.68
C LYS A 364 0.57 -18.23 -10.26
N TYR A 365 0.77 -18.57 -8.99
CA TYR A 365 2.09 -18.88 -8.45
C TYR A 365 2.19 -20.35 -8.03
N PRO A 366 3.29 -21.05 -8.37
CA PRO A 366 3.47 -22.45 -7.98
C PRO A 366 3.76 -22.64 -6.49
N ARG A 367 4.03 -21.56 -5.76
CA ARG A 367 4.39 -21.55 -4.33
C ARG A 367 3.81 -20.31 -3.63
N PRO A 368 3.63 -20.34 -2.30
CA PRO A 368 3.15 -19.20 -1.52
C PRO A 368 3.90 -17.90 -1.82
N PRO A 369 3.25 -16.86 -2.36
CA PRO A 369 3.85 -15.56 -2.54
C PRO A 369 3.99 -14.82 -1.21
N LYS A 370 4.96 -13.92 -1.17
CA LYS A 370 5.30 -13.08 -0.03
C LYS A 370 4.86 -11.64 -0.30
N LEU A 371 4.06 -11.07 0.61
CA LEU A 371 3.50 -9.73 0.50
C LEU A 371 3.75 -8.91 1.77
N ASN A 372 4.05 -7.63 1.63
CA ASN A 372 4.04 -6.67 2.74
C ASN A 372 2.63 -6.13 2.94
N LEU A 373 2.03 -6.40 4.10
CA LEU A 373 0.63 -6.10 4.37
C LEU A 373 0.48 -5.39 5.71
N THR A 374 -0.60 -4.64 5.85
CA THR A 374 -1.10 -4.18 7.15
C THR A 374 -2.46 -4.81 7.39
N LEU A 375 -2.57 -5.54 8.49
CA LEU A 375 -3.81 -6.17 8.94
C LEU A 375 -4.45 -5.30 10.01
N VAL A 376 -5.74 -5.00 9.84
CA VAL A 376 -6.53 -4.15 10.74
C VAL A 376 -7.82 -4.87 11.16
N PRO A 377 -8.40 -4.52 12.33
CA PRO A 377 -9.65 -5.11 12.77
C PRO A 377 -10.85 -4.51 12.03
N TRP A 378 -11.88 -5.32 11.83
CA TRP A 378 -13.19 -4.90 11.34
C TRP A 378 -14.30 -5.78 11.91
N TYR A 379 -14.98 -5.30 12.96
CA TYR A 379 -16.09 -5.98 13.63
C TYR A 379 -15.81 -7.48 13.86
N GLY A 380 -14.87 -7.79 14.75
CA GLY A 380 -14.53 -9.18 15.10
C GLY A 380 -13.91 -10.00 13.95
N ARG A 381 -13.47 -9.35 12.86
CA ARG A 381 -12.70 -9.94 11.75
C ARG A 381 -11.36 -9.22 11.58
N ILE A 382 -10.43 -9.87 10.90
CA ILE A 382 -9.20 -9.24 10.41
C ILE A 382 -9.34 -9.01 8.91
N VAL A 383 -9.04 -7.80 8.46
CA VAL A 383 -9.00 -7.43 7.05
C VAL A 383 -7.65 -6.81 6.73
N HIS A 384 -7.29 -6.78 5.45
CA HIS A 384 -6.08 -6.08 5.03
C HIS A 384 -6.40 -4.62 4.66
N ASP A 385 -5.47 -3.73 4.96
CA ASP A 385 -5.46 -2.36 4.46
C ASP A 385 -5.07 -2.36 2.97
N PRO A 386 -5.96 -1.91 2.06
CA PRO A 386 -5.66 -1.86 0.63
C PRO A 386 -4.74 -0.68 0.26
N MET A 387 -4.46 0.25 1.18
CA MET A 387 -3.69 1.46 0.91
C MET A 387 -2.18 1.21 0.78
N ILE A 388 -1.66 0.13 1.36
CA ILE A 388 -0.24 -0.20 1.30
C ILE A 388 -0.04 -1.27 0.22
N VAL A 389 0.11 -0.81 -1.02
CA VAL A 389 0.50 -1.67 -2.15
C VAL A 389 1.96 -2.07 -1.98
N THR A 390 2.22 -3.37 -2.07
CA THR A 390 3.56 -3.96 -2.08
C THR A 390 4.36 -3.49 -3.29
N THR A 391 5.01 -2.35 -3.19
CA THR A 391 6.06 -1.94 -4.12
C THR A 391 7.41 -2.36 -3.55
N SER A 392 7.67 -3.67 -3.50
CA SER A 392 9.06 -4.09 -3.72
C SER A 392 9.37 -3.62 -5.14
N GLY A 393 10.29 -2.67 -5.30
CA GLY A 393 10.53 -1.89 -6.53
C GLY A 393 10.92 -2.67 -7.79
N THR A 394 10.71 -3.98 -7.84
CA THR A 394 11.06 -4.89 -8.93
C THR A 394 9.85 -5.49 -9.66
N ASN A 395 8.60 -5.17 -9.31
CA ASN A 395 7.38 -5.82 -9.85
C ASN A 395 7.35 -7.36 -9.72
N GLN A 396 8.37 -7.97 -9.12
CA GLN A 396 8.46 -9.41 -8.93
C GLN A 396 7.98 -9.77 -7.53
N VAL A 397 6.99 -10.67 -7.48
CA VAL A 397 6.49 -11.23 -6.23
C VAL A 397 7.48 -12.29 -5.76
N GLU A 398 8.09 -12.07 -4.59
CA GLU A 398 8.98 -13.05 -3.98
C GLU A 398 8.17 -14.29 -3.58
N LEU A 399 8.63 -15.49 -3.97
CA LEU A 399 7.96 -16.75 -3.65
C LEU A 399 8.71 -17.50 -2.56
N ALA A 400 7.98 -18.22 -1.70
CA ALA A 400 8.57 -19.12 -0.72
C ALA A 400 9.48 -20.17 -1.38
N SER A 401 10.59 -20.52 -0.72
CA SER A 401 11.39 -21.68 -1.12
C SER A 401 10.57 -22.98 -0.94
N PRO A 402 10.93 -24.10 -1.59
CA PRO A 402 10.16 -25.34 -1.45
C PRO A 402 10.11 -25.83 0.01
N LYS A 403 11.23 -25.69 0.73
CA LYS A 403 11.33 -26.00 2.17
C LYS A 403 10.37 -25.13 2.99
N VAL A 404 10.39 -23.80 2.77
CA VAL A 404 9.50 -22.88 3.48
C VAL A 404 8.04 -23.18 3.14
N ALA A 405 7.71 -23.50 1.88
CA ALA A 405 6.36 -23.87 1.50
C ALA A 405 5.84 -25.13 2.23
N ALA A 406 6.70 -26.13 2.45
CA ALA A 406 6.36 -27.30 3.26
C ALA A 406 6.13 -26.95 4.74
N GLU A 407 7.01 -26.11 5.32
CA GLU A 407 6.88 -25.63 6.70
C GLU A 407 5.59 -24.81 6.90
N LEU A 408 5.21 -23.98 5.92
CA LEU A 408 3.96 -23.22 5.95
C LEU A 408 2.74 -24.15 5.95
N LYS A 409 2.74 -25.22 5.15
CA LYS A 409 1.67 -26.22 5.15
C LYS A 409 1.54 -26.95 6.49
N GLU A 410 2.66 -27.39 7.07
CA GLU A 410 2.67 -28.00 8.42
C GLU A 410 2.15 -27.01 9.47
N SER A 411 2.56 -25.74 9.38
CA SER A 411 2.14 -24.69 10.32
C SER A 411 0.64 -24.42 10.25
N VAL A 412 0.05 -24.39 9.06
CA VAL A 412 -1.42 -24.26 8.88
C VAL A 412 -2.15 -25.46 9.47
N ALA A 413 -1.70 -26.69 9.15
CA ALA A 413 -2.34 -27.90 9.64
C ALA A 413 -2.32 -27.96 11.18
N LEU A 414 -1.16 -27.68 11.77
CA LEU A 414 -0.97 -27.66 13.23
C LEU A 414 -1.79 -26.55 13.88
N ALA A 415 -1.80 -25.34 13.32
CA ALA A 415 -2.61 -24.24 13.86
C ALA A 415 -4.11 -24.55 13.81
N LYS A 416 -4.58 -25.27 12.79
CA LYS A 416 -5.97 -25.71 12.69
C LYS A 416 -6.32 -26.77 13.74
N GLU A 417 -5.46 -27.79 13.91
CA GLU A 417 -5.63 -28.84 14.92
C GLU A 417 -5.64 -28.27 16.34
N GLU A 418 -4.76 -27.31 16.61
CA GLU A 418 -4.59 -26.70 17.93
C GLU A 418 -5.50 -25.47 18.16
N GLY A 419 -6.36 -25.09 17.21
CA GLY A 419 -7.25 -23.93 17.34
C GLY A 419 -6.52 -22.59 17.50
N ARG A 420 -5.32 -22.45 16.90
CA ARG A 420 -4.44 -21.27 16.99
C ARG A 420 -4.59 -20.27 15.84
N ILE A 421 -5.56 -20.45 14.96
CA ILE A 421 -5.83 -19.53 13.86
C ILE A 421 -6.41 -18.23 14.44
N LEU A 422 -5.75 -17.11 14.17
CA LEU A 422 -6.17 -15.77 14.60
C LEU A 422 -7.10 -15.17 13.55
N ASP A 423 -8.38 -15.09 13.85
CA ASP A 423 -9.43 -14.52 13.00
C ASP A 423 -9.90 -13.12 13.43
N ARG A 424 -9.42 -12.66 14.60
CA ARG A 424 -9.70 -11.35 15.20
C ARG A 424 -8.58 -10.90 16.15
N PHE A 425 -8.56 -9.61 16.48
CA PHE A 425 -7.70 -9.07 17.53
C PHE A 425 -8.45 -9.06 18.87
N TYR A 426 -8.42 -10.21 19.55
CA TYR A 426 -9.14 -10.50 20.79
C TYR A 426 -9.05 -9.41 21.88
N GLN A 427 -7.91 -8.72 21.98
CA GLN A 427 -7.72 -7.63 22.94
C GLN A 427 -8.69 -6.44 22.77
N LEU A 428 -9.38 -6.35 21.63
CA LEU A 428 -10.41 -5.34 21.37
C LEU A 428 -11.80 -5.76 21.85
N ASP A 429 -12.03 -7.07 22.01
CA ASP A 429 -13.33 -7.65 22.34
C ASP A 429 -13.50 -7.90 23.84
N VAL A 430 -12.41 -7.91 24.61
CA VAL A 430 -12.42 -8.15 26.05
C VAL A 430 -12.38 -6.85 26.84
N GLU A 431 -13.20 -6.77 27.88
CA GLU A 431 -13.21 -5.64 28.81
C GLU A 431 -11.84 -5.45 29.47
N GLY A 432 -11.31 -4.23 29.42
CA GLY A 432 -9.96 -3.92 29.92
C GLY A 432 -8.80 -4.45 29.06
N GLY A 433 -9.09 -5.01 27.87
CA GLY A 433 -8.08 -5.42 26.92
C GLY A 433 -7.20 -4.24 26.44
N SER A 434 -5.97 -4.56 26.02
CA SER A 434 -4.97 -3.55 25.62
C SER A 434 -5.35 -2.89 24.29
N LYS A 435 -6.08 -1.78 24.36
CA LYS A 435 -6.47 -0.99 23.18
C LYS A 435 -5.33 -0.20 22.55
N GLU A 436 -4.15 -0.12 23.15
CA GLU A 436 -3.03 0.69 22.65
C GLU A 436 -2.21 0.06 21.51
N GLY A 437 -2.54 -1.17 21.11
CA GLY A 437 -1.89 -1.87 20.01
C GLY A 437 -0.45 -2.29 20.32
N LEU A 438 0.37 -2.36 19.26
CA LEU A 438 1.81 -2.54 19.43
C LEU A 438 2.46 -1.19 19.70
N SER A 439 3.32 -1.14 20.72
CA SER A 439 4.22 -0.02 20.90
C SER A 439 5.18 -0.01 19.72
N ILE A 440 4.87 0.79 18.69
CA ILE A 440 5.78 1.01 17.57
C ILE A 440 7.03 1.65 18.17
N VAL A 441 8.16 0.94 18.08
CA VAL A 441 9.45 1.54 18.41
C VAL A 441 9.64 2.65 17.38
N PRO A 442 9.75 3.93 17.76
CA PRO A 442 10.07 4.97 16.81
C PRO A 442 11.31 4.51 16.05
N VAL A 443 11.20 4.42 14.72
CA VAL A 443 12.35 4.09 13.88
C VAL A 443 13.40 5.13 14.26
N PRO A 444 14.57 4.72 14.80
CA PRO A 444 15.60 5.68 15.13
C PRO A 444 15.86 6.51 13.88
N PRO A 445 15.96 7.84 13.99
CA PRO A 445 16.10 8.70 12.82
C PRO A 445 17.22 8.14 11.94
N MET A 446 16.91 7.88 10.66
CA MET A 446 17.87 7.30 9.71
C MET A 446 19.13 8.16 9.52
N TYR A 447 19.14 9.36 10.08
CA TYR A 447 20.28 10.26 10.09
C TYR A 447 20.55 10.72 11.52
N PRO A 448 21.76 10.51 12.07
CA PRO A 448 22.16 11.20 13.28
C PRO A 448 22.11 12.71 13.02
N PRO A 449 21.50 13.50 13.91
CA PRO A 449 21.51 14.95 13.81
C PRO A 449 22.95 15.43 14.06
N GLY A 450 23.73 15.64 13.00
CA GLY A 450 25.11 16.12 13.19
C GLY A 450 26.01 16.28 11.97
N ALA A 451 25.70 15.76 10.78
CA ALA A 451 26.70 15.72 9.71
C ALA A 451 26.67 16.90 8.71
N GLY A 452 25.90 17.96 8.93
CA GLY A 452 25.77 19.03 7.92
C GLY A 452 25.22 20.34 8.45
N GLY A 453 25.89 20.95 9.42
CA GLY A 453 25.77 22.39 9.59
C GLY A 453 26.49 23.10 8.43
N PRO A 454 25.94 24.20 7.86
CA PRO A 454 26.68 25.02 6.91
C PRO A 454 27.96 25.56 7.58
N PRO A 455 29.08 25.74 6.85
CA PRO A 455 30.31 26.27 7.41
C PRO A 455 30.07 27.70 7.89
N GLY A 456 29.78 27.84 9.18
CA GLY A 456 29.70 29.10 9.89
C GLY A 456 31.08 29.73 9.95
N MET A 457 31.11 31.01 9.57
CA MET A 457 32.21 31.95 9.72
C MET A 457 33.07 31.66 10.96
N MET A 458 34.34 31.30 10.74
CA MET A 458 35.36 31.39 11.77
C MET A 458 35.57 32.86 12.11
N GLY A 459 35.21 33.25 13.33
CA GLY A 459 35.77 34.44 13.97
C GLY A 459 37.26 34.23 14.28
N PRO A 460 38.10 35.27 14.19
CA PRO A 460 39.51 35.16 14.48
C PRO A 460 39.74 35.26 15.99
N GLY A 461 40.19 34.17 16.63
CA GLY A 461 40.72 34.26 17.98
C GLY A 461 40.77 32.95 18.75
N GLY A 462 41.99 32.43 18.93
CA GLY A 462 42.34 31.72 20.17
C GLY A 462 42.79 30.26 20.04
N GLY A 463 44.10 30.05 19.92
CA GLY A 463 44.82 29.02 20.68
C GLY A 463 45.18 27.71 19.98
N PRO A 464 46.47 27.31 19.95
CA PRO A 464 46.89 26.01 19.46
C PRO A 464 46.92 24.98 20.61
N MET A 465 46.21 23.86 20.45
CA MET A 465 46.57 22.62 21.13
C MET A 465 46.93 21.57 20.10
N MET A 466 48.24 21.38 19.93
CA MET A 466 48.85 20.23 19.27
C MET A 466 48.68 19.01 20.17
N GLY A 467 47.89 18.03 19.72
CA GLY A 467 47.90 16.65 20.24
C GLY A 467 48.32 15.70 19.11
N PRO A 468 49.21 14.71 19.36
CA PRO A 468 49.83 13.93 18.30
C PRO A 468 48.94 12.75 17.86
N GLY A 469 48.77 12.63 16.55
CA GLY A 469 48.98 11.36 15.83
C GLY A 469 47.94 10.25 15.99
N GLY A 470 46.88 10.31 15.18
CA GLY A 470 46.15 9.11 14.72
C GLY A 470 45.79 9.30 13.25
N PRO A 471 46.15 8.38 12.33
CA PRO A 471 45.85 8.56 10.91
C PRO A 471 44.35 8.37 10.68
N MET A 472 43.61 9.48 10.57
CA MET A 472 42.28 9.45 10.00
C MET A 472 42.41 9.20 8.50
N GLY A 473 42.02 8.00 8.08
CA GLY A 473 41.86 7.67 6.67
C GLY A 473 40.86 8.65 6.02
N PRO A 474 41.06 9.02 4.75
CA PRO A 474 40.22 9.99 4.07
C PRO A 474 38.77 9.49 4.04
N PRO A 475 37.77 10.39 4.20
CA PRO A 475 36.37 10.03 4.03
C PRO A 475 36.19 9.43 2.64
N GLY A 476 35.62 8.24 2.57
CA GLY A 476 35.35 7.56 1.31
C GLY A 476 34.58 8.48 0.39
N MET A 477 35.28 9.07 -0.58
CA MET A 477 34.66 9.70 -1.74
C MET A 477 33.78 8.62 -2.35
N MET A 478 32.46 8.79 -2.26
CA MET A 478 31.54 8.03 -3.09
C MET A 478 32.07 8.18 -4.51
N GLN A 479 32.54 7.09 -5.10
CA GLN A 479 33.03 7.06 -6.46
C GLN A 479 31.90 7.60 -7.34
N ARG A 480 31.96 8.89 -7.67
CA ARG A 480 31.22 9.42 -8.81
C ARG A 480 31.74 8.59 -9.98
N GLY A 481 30.84 7.83 -10.60
CA GLY A 481 31.18 7.08 -11.81
C GLY A 481 31.86 8.03 -12.81
N PRO A 482 32.63 7.48 -13.76
CA PRO A 482 33.25 8.28 -14.81
C PRO A 482 32.20 9.21 -15.44
N PRO A 483 32.55 10.48 -15.72
CA PRO A 483 31.63 11.40 -16.38
C PRO A 483 31.12 10.74 -17.68
N PRO A 484 29.82 10.92 -18.01
CA PRO A 484 29.27 10.36 -19.24
C PRO A 484 30.10 10.83 -20.44
N PRO A 485 30.25 9.99 -21.48
CA PRO A 485 31.00 10.35 -22.66
C PRO A 485 30.44 11.65 -23.26
N PRO A 486 31.30 12.57 -23.77
CA PRO A 486 30.85 13.79 -24.43
C PRO A 486 29.81 13.46 -25.50
N GLN A 487 28.69 14.17 -25.48
CA GLN A 487 27.61 14.05 -26.46
C GLN A 487 27.64 15.27 -27.38
N ASP A 488 27.31 15.08 -28.66
CA ASP A 488 27.18 16.20 -29.60
C ASP A 488 26.07 17.17 -29.15
N PRO A 489 26.13 18.46 -29.53
CA PRO A 489 25.02 19.38 -29.29
C PRO A 489 23.69 18.86 -29.87
N ALA A 490 22.57 19.31 -29.31
CA ALA A 490 21.24 18.99 -29.84
C ALA A 490 21.09 19.53 -31.26
N THR A 491 20.60 18.69 -32.19
CA THR A 491 20.31 19.13 -33.56
C THR A 491 19.19 20.19 -33.55
N SER A 492 18.97 20.89 -34.66
CA SER A 492 17.86 21.84 -34.76
C SER A 492 16.50 21.16 -34.60
N GLU A 493 16.35 19.96 -35.15
CA GLU A 493 15.13 19.14 -35.05
C GLU A 493 14.90 18.65 -33.62
N GLU A 494 15.93 18.12 -32.96
CA GLU A 494 15.82 17.70 -31.54
C GLU A 494 15.43 18.87 -30.64
N ARG A 495 16.03 20.05 -30.83
CA ARG A 495 15.69 21.26 -30.07
C ARG A 495 14.22 21.66 -30.23
N SER A 496 13.75 21.73 -31.48
CA SER A 496 12.35 22.08 -31.76
C SER A 496 11.37 21.11 -31.08
N LEU A 497 11.65 19.81 -31.12
CA LEU A 497 10.80 18.80 -30.45
C LEU A 497 10.83 18.92 -28.92
N ILE A 498 11.98 19.24 -28.33
CA ILE A 498 12.12 19.44 -26.88
C ILE A 498 11.38 20.70 -26.44
N ASP A 499 11.49 21.79 -27.20
CA ASP A 499 10.78 23.05 -26.91
C ASP A 499 9.27 22.82 -26.94
N ASN A 500 8.75 22.12 -27.96
CA ASN A 500 7.33 21.76 -28.04
C ASN A 500 6.88 20.82 -26.92
N LEU A 501 7.74 19.91 -26.45
CA LEU A 501 7.45 19.05 -25.31
C LEU A 501 7.29 19.85 -24.00
N MET A 502 8.03 20.97 -23.87
CA MET A 502 7.99 21.81 -22.69
C MET A 502 6.65 22.55 -22.49
N ASP A 503 5.85 22.70 -23.55
CA ASP A 503 4.53 23.33 -23.51
C ASP A 503 3.47 22.47 -22.79
N PHE A 504 3.68 21.15 -22.68
CA PHE A 504 2.77 20.25 -21.99
C PHE A 504 3.07 20.19 -20.50
N THR A 505 2.05 20.31 -19.65
CA THR A 505 2.22 20.16 -18.20
C THR A 505 2.66 18.73 -17.85
N PRO A 506 3.65 18.53 -16.97
CA PRO A 506 4.02 17.19 -16.52
C PRO A 506 2.89 16.55 -15.73
N TRP A 507 2.78 15.23 -15.80
CA TRP A 507 1.92 14.47 -14.89
C TRP A 507 2.25 14.83 -13.43
N PRO A 508 1.26 14.85 -12.52
CA PRO A 508 1.49 15.10 -11.11
C PRO A 508 2.52 14.11 -10.55
N CYS A 509 3.54 14.65 -9.87
CA CYS A 509 4.56 13.87 -9.19
C CYS A 509 4.25 13.76 -7.70
N GLY A 510 4.58 12.61 -7.11
CA GLY A 510 4.57 12.42 -5.67
C GLY A 510 5.73 13.18 -5.00
N PRO A 511 5.79 13.21 -3.66
CA PRO A 511 6.76 14.00 -2.88
C PRO A 511 8.24 13.72 -3.17
N GLN A 512 8.57 12.57 -3.77
CA GLN A 512 9.93 12.15 -4.12
C GLN A 512 10.21 12.23 -5.65
N GLY A 513 9.34 12.90 -6.41
CA GLY A 513 9.36 12.87 -7.87
C GLY A 513 9.08 11.48 -8.44
N GLN A 514 8.38 10.63 -7.66
CA GLN A 514 7.87 9.35 -8.13
C GLN A 514 6.54 9.59 -8.87
N PRO A 515 6.28 8.89 -9.97
CA PRO A 515 5.02 9.01 -10.70
C PRO A 515 3.83 8.67 -9.78
N THR A 516 2.82 9.54 -9.69
CA THR A 516 1.63 9.26 -8.85
C THR A 516 0.69 8.24 -9.49
N THR A 517 0.82 8.03 -10.80
CA THR A 517 0.00 7.12 -11.61
C THR A 517 0.90 6.33 -12.54
N PRO A 518 0.55 5.08 -12.89
CA PRO A 518 1.27 4.32 -13.91
C PRO A 518 1.33 5.03 -15.27
N ALA A 519 0.34 5.88 -15.56
CA ALA A 519 0.26 6.72 -16.76
C ALA A 519 1.35 7.79 -16.83
N ALA A 520 2.07 8.08 -15.74
CA ALA A 520 3.15 9.05 -15.72
C ALA A 520 4.52 8.46 -16.14
N ALA A 521 4.59 7.16 -16.42
CA ALA A 521 5.80 6.49 -16.90
C ALA A 521 5.54 5.79 -18.23
N TRP A 522 6.24 6.19 -19.29
CA TRP A 522 6.07 5.67 -20.65
C TRP A 522 7.33 4.92 -21.08
N ASN A 523 7.17 3.68 -21.52
CA ASN A 523 8.23 2.76 -21.87
C ASN A 523 8.19 2.49 -23.38
N PHE A 524 9.25 2.89 -24.08
CA PHE A 524 9.45 2.68 -25.49
C PHE A 524 10.18 1.34 -25.69
N ILE A 525 9.47 0.37 -26.27
CA ILE A 525 9.94 -1.01 -26.41
C ILE A 525 9.84 -1.41 -27.88
N ARG A 526 10.95 -1.84 -28.48
CA ARG A 526 10.96 -2.38 -29.85
C ARG A 526 10.31 -3.77 -29.89
N LYS A 527 9.67 -4.19 -30.98
CA LYS A 527 9.17 -5.58 -31.13
C LYS A 527 10.29 -6.63 -31.23
N GLY A 528 11.46 -6.24 -31.73
CA GLY A 528 12.69 -7.07 -31.77
C GLY A 528 13.95 -6.19 -31.80
N GLN A 529 15.12 -6.79 -31.53
CA GLN A 529 16.41 -6.07 -31.49
C GLN A 529 17.21 -6.19 -32.79
N THR A 530 16.88 -7.17 -33.64
CA THR A 530 17.49 -7.37 -34.95
C THR A 530 16.44 -7.20 -36.04
N LEU A 531 16.89 -7.04 -37.29
CA LEU A 531 15.99 -6.89 -38.43
C LEU A 531 15.20 -8.18 -38.68
N GLU A 532 15.75 -9.33 -38.34
CA GLU A 532 15.07 -10.64 -38.44
C GLU A 532 13.93 -10.77 -37.42
N ASP A 533 14.14 -10.25 -36.20
CA ASP A 533 13.14 -10.28 -35.12
C ASP A 533 12.10 -9.15 -35.23
N ASN A 534 12.40 -8.11 -36.01
CA ASN A 534 11.56 -6.93 -36.20
C ASN A 534 11.62 -6.40 -37.65
N PRO A 535 11.15 -7.17 -38.63
CA PRO A 535 11.25 -6.80 -40.04
C PRO A 535 10.48 -5.52 -40.37
N ASP A 536 9.40 -5.26 -39.64
CA ASP A 536 8.52 -4.11 -39.84
C ASP A 536 8.99 -2.85 -39.09
N LEU A 537 10.11 -2.93 -38.38
CA LEU A 537 10.69 -1.84 -37.58
C LEU A 537 9.68 -1.24 -36.60
N GLU A 538 8.88 -2.10 -35.99
CA GLU A 538 7.82 -1.68 -35.08
C GLU A 538 8.28 -1.63 -33.63
N GLY A 539 7.69 -0.72 -32.89
CA GLY A 539 7.80 -0.60 -31.46
C GLY A 539 6.45 -0.26 -30.87
N VAL A 540 6.41 -0.24 -29.55
CA VAL A 540 5.23 0.12 -28.79
C VAL A 540 5.63 1.03 -27.63
N VAL A 541 4.79 2.02 -27.36
CA VAL A 541 4.87 2.81 -26.13
C VAL A 541 3.86 2.26 -25.15
N VAL A 542 4.32 1.75 -24.01
CA VAL A 542 3.46 1.19 -22.96
C VAL A 542 3.61 1.98 -21.66
N THR A 543 2.56 2.11 -20.87
CA THR A 543 2.68 2.68 -19.52
C THR A 543 3.35 1.70 -18.55
N ALA A 544 3.63 2.13 -17.31
CA ALA A 544 4.16 1.25 -16.28
C ALA A 544 3.25 0.06 -15.90
N ASN A 545 1.95 0.11 -16.21
CA ASN A 545 1.04 -1.03 -15.98
C ASN A 545 0.90 -1.97 -17.20
N GLY A 546 1.61 -1.69 -18.29
CA GLY A 546 1.56 -2.49 -19.53
C GLY A 546 0.49 -2.05 -20.52
N GLN A 547 -0.32 -1.03 -20.24
CA GLN A 547 -1.27 -0.48 -21.20
C GLN A 547 -0.53 0.18 -22.37
N THR A 548 -0.84 -0.25 -23.59
CA THR A 548 -0.35 0.38 -24.83
C THR A 548 -0.94 1.77 -25.03
N LEU A 549 -0.08 2.76 -25.25
CA LEU A 549 -0.46 4.15 -25.53
C LEU A 549 -0.46 4.45 -27.03
N SER A 550 0.57 4.01 -27.75
CA SER A 550 0.70 4.25 -29.19
C SER A 550 1.62 3.19 -29.80
N PRO A 551 1.33 2.71 -31.02
CA PRO A 551 2.36 2.09 -31.84
C PRO A 551 3.45 3.12 -32.16
N LEU A 552 4.66 2.63 -32.38
CA LEU A 552 5.84 3.41 -32.74
C LEU A 552 6.43 2.79 -34.01
N LYS A 553 6.48 3.53 -35.11
CA LYS A 553 7.16 3.09 -36.33
C LYS A 553 8.57 3.67 -36.34
N LEU A 554 9.58 2.84 -36.43
CA LEU A 554 10.98 3.24 -36.36
C LEU A 554 11.55 3.42 -37.76
N SER A 555 12.40 4.42 -37.94
CA SER A 555 13.14 4.61 -39.19
C SER A 555 14.25 3.58 -39.39
N SER A 556 14.74 2.98 -38.30
CA SER A 556 15.78 1.94 -38.33
C SER A 556 15.66 1.03 -37.09
N ILE A 557 16.38 -0.11 -37.10
CA ILE A 557 16.39 -1.03 -35.95
C ILE A 557 16.97 -0.38 -34.68
N GLU A 558 17.93 0.51 -34.83
CA GLU A 558 18.39 1.43 -33.79
C GLU A 558 17.47 2.65 -33.80
N PRO A 559 16.63 2.86 -32.76
CA PRO A 559 15.65 3.92 -32.77
C PRO A 559 16.35 5.28 -32.72
N SER A 560 15.98 6.19 -33.62
CA SER A 560 16.45 7.58 -33.56
C SER A 560 15.81 8.31 -32.38
N THR A 561 16.54 9.22 -31.74
CA THR A 561 15.98 10.11 -30.71
C THR A 561 14.85 10.96 -31.26
N VAL A 562 14.93 11.34 -32.54
CA VAL A 562 13.88 12.09 -33.24
C VAL A 562 12.57 11.28 -33.31
N ASP A 563 12.64 9.98 -33.62
CA ASP A 563 11.46 9.11 -33.71
C ASP A 563 10.77 8.98 -32.34
N ILE A 564 11.56 8.81 -31.27
CA ILE A 564 11.07 8.76 -29.90
C ILE A 564 10.46 10.10 -29.48
N LEU A 565 11.11 11.23 -29.76
CA LEU A 565 10.60 12.57 -29.41
C LEU A 565 9.32 12.92 -30.17
N LYS A 566 9.22 12.60 -31.47
CA LYS A 566 7.99 12.79 -32.26
C LYS A 566 6.83 11.97 -31.69
N THR A 567 7.08 10.71 -31.36
CA THR A 567 6.08 9.82 -30.77
C THR A 567 5.67 10.31 -29.37
N LEU A 568 6.64 10.74 -28.56
CA LEU A 568 6.39 11.34 -27.25
C LEU A 568 5.47 12.57 -27.37
N LEU A 569 5.76 13.46 -28.32
CA LEU A 569 4.96 14.66 -28.57
C LEU A 569 3.55 14.31 -29.05
N SER A 570 3.40 13.35 -29.96
CA SER A 570 2.11 12.85 -30.44
C SER A 570 1.24 12.32 -29.29
N ILE A 571 1.83 11.55 -28.36
CA ILE A 571 1.13 11.08 -27.17
C ILE A 571 0.79 12.25 -26.23
N CYS A 572 1.69 13.23 -26.06
CA CYS A 572 1.42 14.42 -25.24
C CYS A 572 0.24 15.24 -25.78
N VAL A 573 0.13 15.38 -27.11
CA VAL A 573 -1.01 16.03 -27.77
C VAL A 573 -2.31 15.30 -27.44
N LYS A 574 -2.32 13.96 -27.51
CA LYS A 574 -3.51 13.14 -27.20
C LYS A 574 -3.88 13.18 -25.72
N MET A 575 -2.89 13.13 -24.83
CA MET A 575 -3.09 13.01 -23.38
C MET A 575 -3.19 14.37 -22.66
N GLY A 576 -2.81 15.46 -23.33
CA GLY A 576 -2.73 16.81 -22.74
C GLY A 576 -1.64 16.99 -21.69
N GLN A 577 -0.79 15.97 -21.45
CA GLN A 577 0.24 15.96 -20.41
C GLN A 577 1.49 15.19 -20.87
N ARG A 578 2.66 15.60 -20.38
CA ARG A 578 3.95 14.89 -20.60
C ARG A 578 4.30 13.96 -19.45
N PRO A 579 4.99 12.83 -19.69
CA PRO A 579 5.31 11.88 -18.64
C PRO A 579 6.34 12.46 -17.66
N ASN A 580 6.51 11.79 -16.52
CA ASN A 580 7.61 12.05 -15.60
C ASN A 580 8.79 11.10 -15.83
N ILE A 581 8.53 9.93 -16.39
CA ILE A 581 9.54 8.91 -16.67
C ILE A 581 9.40 8.43 -18.11
N VAL A 582 10.51 8.42 -18.84
CA VAL A 582 10.62 7.82 -20.17
C VAL A 582 11.61 6.65 -20.07
N GLY A 583 11.11 5.43 -20.23
CA GLY A 583 11.92 4.23 -20.34
C GLY A 583 12.26 3.94 -21.80
N VAL A 584 13.52 3.63 -22.12
CA VAL A 584 13.96 3.31 -23.48
C VAL A 584 14.76 2.01 -23.46
N ASP A 585 14.41 1.04 -24.32
CA ASP A 585 15.09 -0.26 -24.38
C ASP A 585 16.43 -0.25 -25.11
N ASP A 586 16.71 0.78 -25.92
CA ASP A 586 17.99 0.99 -26.57
C ASP A 586 18.93 1.87 -25.73
N GLN A 587 20.11 1.34 -25.39
CA GLN A 587 21.04 2.01 -24.48
C GLN A 587 21.66 3.29 -25.09
N LYS A 588 21.99 3.30 -26.39
CA LYS A 588 22.60 4.47 -27.04
C LYS A 588 21.57 5.61 -27.10
N CYS A 589 20.36 5.29 -27.55
CA CYS A 589 19.26 6.23 -27.64
C CYS A 589 18.86 6.77 -26.25
N CYS A 590 18.86 5.91 -25.22
CA CYS A 590 18.62 6.30 -23.83
C CYS A 590 19.63 7.36 -23.33
N LEU A 591 20.93 7.12 -23.53
CA LEU A 591 21.98 8.07 -23.12
C LEU A 591 21.86 9.42 -23.84
N ARG A 592 21.53 9.40 -25.15
CA ARG A 592 21.28 10.60 -25.92
C ARG A 592 20.07 11.37 -25.39
N LEU A 593 18.95 10.69 -25.11
CA LEU A 593 17.75 11.31 -24.54
C LEU A 593 17.99 11.85 -23.13
N GLN A 594 18.78 11.18 -22.30
CA GLN A 594 19.20 11.70 -21.00
C GLN A 594 19.95 13.03 -21.13
N PHE A 595 20.83 13.16 -22.13
CA PHE A 595 21.53 14.40 -22.41
C PHE A 595 20.59 15.51 -22.92
N LEU A 596 19.71 15.17 -23.86
CA LEU A 596 18.77 16.11 -24.48
C LEU A 596 17.72 16.65 -23.49
N LEU A 597 17.21 15.79 -22.61
CA LEU A 597 16.07 16.08 -21.73
C LEU A 597 16.48 16.46 -20.30
N LYS A 598 17.78 16.63 -20.01
CA LYS A 598 18.30 16.91 -18.66
C LYS A 598 17.73 18.18 -18.02
N ASP A 599 17.36 19.17 -18.84
CA ASP A 599 16.86 20.47 -18.39
C ASP A 599 15.31 20.53 -18.38
N VAL A 600 14.64 19.47 -18.84
CA VAL A 600 13.18 19.39 -18.83
C VAL A 600 12.70 19.04 -17.43
N GLN A 601 12.08 20.02 -16.76
CA GLN A 601 11.64 19.86 -15.37
C GLN A 601 10.67 18.69 -15.19
N ASN A 602 10.93 17.89 -14.14
CA ASN A 602 10.13 16.74 -13.70
C ASN A 602 10.04 15.59 -14.72
N LEU A 603 11.01 15.50 -15.65
CA LEU A 603 11.15 14.40 -16.60
C LEU A 603 12.48 13.67 -16.34
N ARG A 604 12.44 12.34 -16.31
CA ARG A 604 13.63 11.47 -16.18
C ARG A 604 13.63 10.43 -17.28
N VAL A 605 14.82 10.08 -17.77
CA VAL A 605 15.01 9.05 -18.80
C VAL A 605 15.75 7.86 -18.19
N LEU A 606 15.21 6.65 -18.37
CA LEU A 606 15.75 5.40 -17.82
C LEU A 606 16.00 4.38 -18.93
N GLY A 607 17.09 3.62 -18.81
CA GLY A 607 17.33 2.45 -19.66
C GLY A 607 16.47 1.28 -19.20
N LEU A 608 15.81 0.60 -20.14
CA LEU A 608 15.00 -0.58 -19.87
C LEU A 608 15.78 -1.84 -20.21
N ASN A 609 15.70 -2.84 -19.33
CA ASN A 609 16.14 -4.19 -19.64
C ASN A 609 14.92 -5.06 -19.98
N VAL A 610 14.68 -5.25 -21.27
CA VAL A 610 13.51 -6.00 -21.77
C VAL A 610 13.89 -7.47 -21.94
N THR A 611 13.35 -8.33 -21.07
CA THR A 611 13.50 -9.78 -21.22
C THR A 611 12.52 -10.30 -22.27
N ARG A 612 13.01 -10.63 -23.46
CA ARG A 612 12.22 -11.25 -24.53
C ARG A 612 12.21 -12.76 -24.31
N LYS A 613 11.03 -13.40 -24.39
CA LYS A 613 10.99 -14.87 -24.47
C LYS A 613 11.66 -15.27 -25.78
N ALA A 614 12.67 -16.13 -25.70
CA ALA A 614 13.28 -16.69 -26.90
C ALA A 614 12.17 -17.31 -27.75
N LYS A 615 12.08 -16.90 -29.02
CA LYS A 615 11.21 -17.57 -30.00
C LYS A 615 11.59 -19.05 -29.93
N PRO A 616 10.65 -19.97 -29.68
CA PRO A 616 10.97 -21.39 -29.67
C PRO A 616 11.64 -21.68 -31.01
N THR A 617 12.93 -22.02 -30.97
CA THR A 617 13.67 -22.44 -32.15
C THR A 617 12.93 -23.66 -32.66
N GLY A 618 12.21 -23.48 -33.76
CA GLY A 618 11.45 -24.54 -34.40
C GLY A 618 12.35 -25.75 -34.59
N GLU A 619 11.79 -26.92 -34.30
CA GLU A 619 12.37 -28.22 -34.60
C GLU A 619 13.04 -28.19 -35.97
N ALA A 620 14.29 -28.64 -36.01
CA ALA A 620 14.97 -28.91 -37.26
C ALA A 620 14.08 -29.85 -38.08
N THR A 621 13.54 -29.36 -39.20
CA THR A 621 12.96 -30.19 -40.25
C THR A 621 13.96 -31.28 -40.60
N GLN A 622 13.60 -32.53 -40.25
CA GLN A 622 14.20 -33.74 -40.80
C GLN A 622 13.54 -34.07 -42.13
#